data_AF-A0A5H2XGS5-F1
#
_entry.id   AF-A0A5H2XGS5-F1
#
_cell.length_a   1.000
_cell.length_b   1.000
_cell.length_c   1.000
_cell.angle_alpha   90.00
_cell.angle_beta   90.00
_cell.angle_gamma   90.00
#
_symmetry.space_group_name_H-M   'P 1'
#
loop_
_entity.id
_entity.type
_entity.pdbx_description
1 polymer ?
#
loop_
_entity_poly.entity_id
_entity_poly.type
_entity_poly.pdbx_seq_one_letter_code
_entity_poly.pdbx_strand_id
1 'polypeptide(L)'
;MEEIGATVVAVYMSRHWILLIVRAKRETVYFLDPLPGNRVVDEEAKTSAGRKAVIWKTLSGTPKQPSSVECGYYVMRFMRDIIMDPSLAFEKKYAKGKQEAPYPKKQLMKSGMNGQSLFAFT
;
A
#
# COMPACT_ATOMS: atom_id res chain seq x y z
N MET A 1 -27.55 0.37 -3.88
CA MET A 1 -26.19 0.90 -4.09
C MET A 1 -25.26 -0.03 -3.32
N GLU A 2 -24.38 -0.79 -4.00
CA GLU A 2 -23.44 -1.67 -3.31
C GLU A 2 -22.45 -0.78 -2.53
N GLU A 3 -22.43 -0.83 -1.19
CA GLU A 3 -21.46 0.00 -0.47
C GLU A 3 -20.04 -0.45 -0.84
N ILE A 4 -19.29 0.49 -1.39
CA ILE A 4 -17.89 0.35 -1.77
C ILE A 4 -17.05 0.55 -0.50
N GLY A 5 -17.19 -0.37 0.46
CA GLY A 5 -16.41 -0.36 1.69
C GLY A 5 -15.06 -1.05 1.47
N ALA A 6 -13.96 -0.37 1.85
CA ALA A 6 -12.63 -0.94 1.92
C ALA A 6 -11.97 -0.54 3.24
N THR A 7 -11.34 -1.49 3.92
CA THR A 7 -10.51 -1.21 5.09
C THR A 7 -9.06 -1.23 4.68
N VAL A 8 -8.32 -0.18 5.01
CA VAL A 8 -6.90 -0.05 4.69
C VAL A 8 -6.07 -0.28 5.96
N VAL A 9 -5.12 -1.20 5.90
CA VAL A 9 -4.28 -1.58 7.05
C VAL A 9 -2.81 -1.43 6.66
N ALA A 10 -2.10 -0.50 7.29
CA ALA A 10 -0.65 -0.44 7.21
C ALA A 10 -0.03 -1.48 8.15
N VAL A 11 0.87 -2.30 7.63
CA VAL A 11 1.55 -3.33 8.41
C VAL A 11 3.04 -3.05 8.36
N TYR A 12 3.68 -3.09 9.54
CA TYR A 12 5.13 -2.98 9.67
C TYR A 12 5.71 -4.35 10.03
N MET A 13 6.55 -4.90 9.15
CA MET A 13 7.20 -6.19 9.37
C MET A 13 8.65 -6.12 8.89
N SER A 14 9.59 -6.70 9.64
CA SER A 14 11.00 -6.80 9.23
C SER A 14 11.63 -5.48 8.76
N ARG A 15 11.32 -4.37 9.43
CA ARG A 15 11.77 -3.01 9.09
C ARG A 15 11.23 -2.46 7.76
N HIS A 16 10.07 -2.94 7.33
CA HIS A 16 9.45 -2.57 6.07
C HIS A 16 7.94 -2.33 6.23
N TRP A 17 7.45 -1.27 5.62
CA TRP A 17 6.02 -0.93 5.60
C TRP A 17 5.36 -1.47 4.32
N ILE A 18 4.24 -2.16 4.49
CA ILE A 18 3.35 -2.59 3.41
C ILE A 18 1.93 -2.09 3.67
N LEU A 19 1.08 -2.15 2.64
CA LEU A 19 -0.32 -1.80 2.75
C LEU A 19 -1.21 -2.97 2.32
N LEU A 20 -2.19 -3.29 3.15
CA LEU A 20 -3.28 -4.21 2.83
C LEU A 20 -4.57 -3.43 2.61
N ILE A 21 -5.33 -3.82 1.58
CA ILE A 21 -6.69 -3.32 1.36
C ILE A 21 -7.63 -4.51 1.47
N VAL A 22 -8.49 -4.50 2.47
CA VAL A 22 -9.43 -5.58 2.76
C VAL A 22 -10.82 -5.20 2.24
N ARG A 23 -11.34 -6.01 1.33
CA ARG A 23 -12.70 -5.89 0.80
C ARG A 23 -13.54 -7.07 1.28
N ALA A 24 -14.13 -6.94 2.46
CA ALA A 24 -14.88 -8.02 3.11
C ALA A 24 -16.03 -8.55 2.23
N LYS A 25 -16.80 -7.68 1.56
CA LYS A 25 -17.89 -8.10 0.66
C LYS A 25 -17.42 -8.94 -0.54
N ARG A 26 -16.18 -8.72 -1.00
CA ARG A 26 -15.57 -9.48 -2.11
C ARG A 26 -14.62 -10.57 -1.64
N GLU A 27 -14.50 -10.78 -0.33
CA GLU A 27 -13.58 -11.74 0.29
C GLU A 27 -12.16 -11.63 -0.30
N THR A 28 -11.74 -10.41 -0.65
CA THR A 28 -10.47 -10.15 -1.35
C THR A 28 -9.58 -9.25 -0.50
N VAL A 29 -8.31 -9.61 -0.41
CA VAL A 29 -7.25 -8.79 0.19
C VAL A 29 -6.25 -8.41 -0.89
N TYR A 30 -6.03 -7.11 -1.06
CA TYR A 30 -5.02 -6.58 -1.97
C TYR A 30 -3.74 -6.29 -1.19
N PHE A 31 -2.62 -6.79 -1.69
CA PHE A 31 -1.28 -6.62 -1.13
C PHE A 31 -0.48 -5.61 -1.98
N LEU A 32 -0.01 -4.54 -1.33
CA LEU A 32 0.83 -3.52 -1.95
C LEU A 32 2.17 -3.44 -1.22
N ASP A 33 3.24 -3.75 -1.94
CA ASP A 33 4.62 -3.67 -1.45
C ASP A 33 5.38 -2.58 -2.24
N PRO A 34 5.89 -1.53 -1.58
CA PRO A 34 6.67 -0.51 -2.28
C PRO A 34 8.08 -0.98 -2.65
N LEU A 35 8.64 -2.05 -2.07
CA LEU A 35 9.96 -2.54 -2.44
C LEU A 35 9.98 -3.07 -3.88
N PRO A 36 11.11 -2.88 -4.61
CA PRO A 36 11.33 -3.54 -5.87
C PRO A 36 11.47 -5.06 -5.64
N GLY A 37 10.85 -5.85 -6.52
CA GLY A 37 10.84 -7.31 -6.45
C GLY A 37 9.44 -7.89 -6.61
N ASN A 38 9.35 -9.05 -7.24
CA ASN A 38 8.09 -9.78 -7.45
C ASN A 38 7.76 -10.64 -6.23
N ARG A 39 7.45 -10.01 -5.10
CA ARG A 39 6.80 -10.71 -3.98
C ARG A 39 5.33 -10.89 -4.35
N VAL A 40 5.04 -12.01 -5.01
CA VAL A 40 3.69 -12.37 -5.45
C VAL A 40 3.02 -13.17 -4.36
N VAL A 41 2.04 -12.57 -3.69
CA VAL A 41 1.05 -13.24 -2.83
C VAL A 41 -0.24 -13.37 -3.65
N ASP A 42 -0.16 -14.02 -4.80
CA ASP A 42 -1.34 -14.39 -5.59
C ASP A 42 -1.65 -15.85 -5.25
N GLU A 43 -2.42 -16.05 -4.19
CA GLU A 43 -2.85 -17.38 -3.76
C GLU A 43 -4.31 -17.33 -3.30
N GLU A 44 -5.11 -18.32 -3.71
CA GLU A 44 -6.36 -18.62 -3.03
C GLU A 44 -5.99 -19.26 -1.69
N ALA A 45 -5.84 -18.44 -0.66
CA ALA A 45 -5.54 -18.93 0.67
C ALA A 45 -6.76 -19.71 1.18
N LYS A 46 -6.71 -21.04 1.05
CA LYS A 46 -7.63 -21.95 1.74
C LYS A 46 -7.36 -21.82 3.23
N THR A 47 -8.25 -21.12 3.93
CA THR A 47 -8.17 -21.12 5.40
C THR A 47 -8.47 -22.54 5.89
N SER A 48 -7.66 -23.04 6.82
CA SER A 48 -7.65 -24.44 7.31
C SER A 48 -8.90 -24.88 8.07
N ALA A 49 -10.01 -24.14 7.98
CA ALA A 49 -11.22 -24.32 8.77
C ALA A 49 -12.51 -24.53 7.94
N GLY A 50 -12.40 -24.93 6.67
CA GLY A 50 -13.58 -25.21 5.82
C GLY A 50 -14.41 -23.97 5.45
N ARG A 51 -13.90 -22.76 5.70
CA ARG A 51 -14.52 -21.51 5.25
C ARG A 51 -14.09 -21.20 3.83
N LYS A 52 -14.97 -20.49 3.11
CA LYS A 52 -14.76 -19.99 1.75
C LYS A 52 -13.38 -19.32 1.64
N ALA A 53 -12.62 -19.64 0.60
CA ALA A 53 -11.24 -19.18 0.44
C ALA A 53 -11.19 -17.66 0.29
N VAL A 54 -10.29 -17.00 1.03
CA VAL A 54 -10.01 -15.57 0.87
C VAL A 54 -9.06 -15.41 -0.32
N ILE A 55 -9.41 -14.53 -1.25
CA ILE A 55 -8.61 -14.27 -2.44
C ILE A 55 -7.54 -13.23 -2.11
N TRP A 56 -6.27 -13.59 -2.25
CA TRP A 56 -5.17 -12.64 -2.13
C TRP A 56 -4.72 -12.18 -3.51
N LYS A 57 -4.56 -10.86 -3.68
CA LYS A 57 -4.12 -10.25 -4.94
C LYS A 57 -2.97 -9.29 -4.71
N THR A 58 -1.88 -9.51 -5.42
CA THR A 58 -0.74 -8.60 -5.45
C THR A 58 -0.94 -7.55 -6.53
N LEU A 59 -0.97 -6.28 -6.12
CA LEU A 59 -1.02 -5.16 -7.06
C LEU A 59 0.41 -4.79 -7.49
N SER A 60 0.99 -5.62 -8.36
CA SER A 60 2.40 -5.46 -8.74
C SER A 60 2.71 -4.18 -9.52
N GLY A 61 1.69 -3.51 -10.07
CA GLY A 61 1.83 -2.25 -10.81
C GLY A 61 2.03 -1.01 -9.94
N THR A 62 1.98 -1.13 -8.62
CA THR A 62 2.20 0.03 -7.72
C THR A 62 3.57 0.67 -7.91
N PRO A 63 3.69 2.01 -7.77
CA PRO A 63 4.98 2.70 -7.72
C PRO A 63 5.97 2.03 -6.76
N LYS A 64 7.21 1.79 -7.23
CA LYS A 64 8.26 1.18 -6.42
C LYS A 64 9.23 2.22 -5.90
N GLN A 65 9.64 2.08 -4.63
CA GLN A 65 10.66 2.95 -4.06
C GLN A 65 12.02 2.65 -4.70
N PRO A 66 12.84 3.70 -4.95
CA PRO A 66 14.16 3.52 -5.53
C PRO A 66 15.20 3.03 -4.52
N SER A 67 14.96 3.20 -3.21
CA SER A 67 15.85 2.73 -2.15
C SER A 67 15.07 1.93 -1.08
N SER A 68 15.68 1.61 0.06
CA SER A 68 15.07 0.78 1.10
C SER A 68 14.36 1.57 2.22
N VAL A 69 14.48 2.89 2.25
CA VAL A 69 14.08 3.70 3.43
C VAL A 69 12.76 4.46 3.27
N GLU A 70 12.22 4.54 2.05
CA GLU A 70 11.03 5.35 1.75
C GLU A 70 9.71 4.56 1.84
N CYS A 71 9.72 3.32 2.33
CA CYS A 71 8.54 2.44 2.32
C CYS A 71 7.32 3.07 3.00
N GLY A 72 7.51 3.73 4.15
CA GLY A 72 6.43 4.44 4.85
C GLY A 72 5.85 5.61 4.04
N TYR A 73 6.71 6.37 3.33
CA TYR A 73 6.25 7.43 2.43
C TYR A 73 5.40 6.88 1.29
N TYR A 74 5.81 5.79 0.66
CA TYR A 74 5.04 5.16 -0.40
C TYR A 74 3.71 4.61 0.11
N VAL A 75 3.68 3.98 1.27
CA VAL A 75 2.42 3.50 1.91
C VAL A 75 1.45 4.67 2.14
N MET A 76 1.91 5.80 2.65
CA MET A 76 1.06 7.00 2.81
C MET A 76 0.56 7.55 1.47
N ARG A 77 1.39 7.49 0.42
CA ARG A 77 0.98 7.88 -0.94
C ARG A 77 -0.07 6.94 -1.52
N PHE A 78 0.06 5.62 -1.30
CA PHE A 78 -0.96 4.65 -1.70
C PHE A 78 -2.29 4.93 -1.00
N MET A 79 -2.29 5.16 0.32
CA MET A 79 -3.50 5.54 1.06
C MET A 79 -4.16 6.78 0.49
N ARG A 80 -3.37 7.82 0.17
CA ARG A 80 -3.88 9.05 -0.46
C ARG A 80 -4.53 8.75 -1.81
N ASP A 81 -3.88 7.96 -2.66
CA ASP A 81 -4.40 7.62 -3.99
C ASP A 81 -5.71 6.82 -3.90
N ILE A 82 -5.86 5.95 -2.90
CA ILE A 82 -7.10 5.18 -2.64
C ILE A 82 -8.23 6.09 -2.14
N ILE A 83 -7.95 6.98 -1.19
CA ILE A 83 -8.95 7.93 -0.64
C ILE A 83 -9.45 8.88 -1.73
N MET A 84 -8.57 9.30 -2.64
CA MET A 84 -8.91 10.17 -3.77
C MET A 84 -9.63 9.45 -4.91
N ASP A 85 -9.70 8.11 -4.88
CA ASP A 85 -10.39 7.26 -5.85
C ASP A 85 -11.50 6.44 -5.17
N PRO A 86 -12.66 7.07 -4.87
CA PRO A 86 -13.78 6.39 -4.22
C PRO A 86 -14.40 5.28 -5.09
N SER A 87 -14.02 5.19 -6.38
CA SER A 87 -14.46 4.14 -7.29
C SER A 87 -13.66 2.83 -7.17
N LEU A 88 -12.56 2.84 -6.41
CA LEU A 88 -11.59 1.75 -6.30
C LEU A 88 -11.02 1.32 -7.68
N ALA A 89 -10.86 2.26 -8.61
CA ALA A 89 -10.21 2.02 -9.90
C ALA A 89 -8.71 1.68 -9.76
N PHE A 90 -8.12 1.85 -8.57
CA PHE A 90 -6.76 1.39 -8.25
C PHE A 90 -6.51 -0.08 -8.62
N GLU A 91 -7.54 -0.95 -8.60
CA GLU A 91 -7.41 -2.36 -8.99
C GLU A 91 -6.93 -2.50 -10.44
N LYS A 92 -7.45 -1.64 -11.34
CA LYS A 92 -7.06 -1.61 -12.76
C LYS A 92 -5.78 -0.82 -13.00
N LYS A 93 -5.55 0.24 -12.20
CA LYS A 93 -4.36 1.09 -12.27
C LYS A 93 -3.11 0.28 -11.92
N TYR A 94 -3.12 -0.42 -10.78
CA TYR A 94 -1.98 -1.17 -10.27
C TYR A 94 -1.98 -2.64 -10.69
N ALA A 95 -2.70 -2.96 -11.77
CA ALA A 95 -2.73 -4.30 -12.32
C ALA A 95 -1.35 -4.76 -12.79
N LYS A 96 -1.15 -6.08 -12.83
CA LYS A 96 0.09 -6.69 -13.34
C LYS A 96 0.42 -6.20 -14.74
N GLY A 97 1.69 -5.86 -14.97
CA GLY A 97 2.17 -5.31 -16.25
C GLY A 97 1.98 -3.80 -16.44
N LYS A 98 1.30 -3.11 -15.51
CA LYS A 98 1.15 -1.64 -15.51
C LYS A 98 1.99 -1.02 -14.40
N GLN A 99 3.31 -1.13 -14.52
CA GLN A 99 4.23 -0.56 -13.53
C GLN A 99 4.15 0.96 -13.56
N GLU A 100 3.61 1.55 -12.50
CA GLU A 100 3.57 2.99 -12.33
C GLU A 100 4.95 3.54 -11.94
N ALA A 101 5.22 4.77 -12.36
CA ALA A 101 6.47 5.45 -12.05
C ALA A 101 6.62 5.71 -10.55
N PRO A 102 7.84 5.71 -10.00
CA PRO A 102 8.11 6.11 -8.62
C PRO A 102 7.57 7.50 -8.30
N TYR A 103 7.11 7.71 -7.06
CA TYR A 103 6.67 9.03 -6.63
C TYR A 103 7.85 10.03 -6.56
N PRO A 104 7.65 11.29 -6.95
CA PRO A 104 8.72 12.29 -6.96
C PRO A 104 9.19 12.64 -5.54
N LYS A 105 10.51 12.54 -5.29
CA LYS A 105 11.12 12.87 -3.99
C LYS A 105 11.06 14.36 -3.61
N LYS A 106 10.87 15.26 -4.58
CA LYS A 106 11.00 16.73 -4.41
C LYS A 106 10.06 17.33 -3.36
N GLN A 107 9.00 16.62 -2.96
CA GLN A 107 8.02 17.13 -1.99
C GLN A 107 8.37 16.83 -0.52
N LEU A 108 9.29 15.89 -0.24
CA LEU A 108 9.74 15.56 1.12
C LEU A 108 10.73 16.59 1.69
N MET A 109 11.51 17.26 0.84
CA MET A 109 12.57 18.17 1.26
C MET A 109 12.11 19.62 1.50
N LYS A 110 10.82 19.94 1.29
CA LYS A 110 10.31 21.32 1.45
C LYS A 110 9.56 21.58 2.76
N SER A 111 9.37 20.59 3.62
CA SER A 111 8.61 20.77 4.86
C SER A 111 9.34 20.30 6.13
N GLY A 112 10.67 20.22 6.12
CA GLY A 112 11.47 19.82 7.28
C GLY A 112 12.52 20.85 7.66
N MET A 113 12.26 21.57 8.75
CA MET A 113 13.19 22.42 9.53
C MET A 113 13.42 23.88 9.07
N ASN A 114 12.34 24.65 9.01
CA ASN A 114 12.41 26.09 9.28
C ASN A 114 11.56 26.41 10.51
N GLY A 115 12.12 26.26 11.71
CA GLY A 115 11.48 26.73 12.94
C GLY A 115 11.68 25.83 14.17
N GLN A 116 12.54 26.31 15.06
CA GLN A 116 12.64 25.98 16.49
C GLN A 116 13.30 24.64 16.88
N SER A 117 14.60 24.76 17.15
CA SER A 117 15.27 24.05 18.24
C SER A 117 14.50 24.28 19.54
N LEU A 118 13.92 23.22 20.11
CA LEU A 118 13.46 23.22 21.51
C LEU A 118 13.23 21.80 22.02
N PHE A 119 14.28 20.98 22.06
CA PHE A 119 14.40 19.87 23.02
C PHE A 119 15.88 19.61 23.30
N ALA A 120 16.45 20.39 24.23
CA ALA A 120 17.57 19.92 25.03
C ALA A 120 16.96 19.19 26.24
N PHE A 121 17.04 17.86 26.26
CA PHE A 121 16.96 17.09 27.49
C PHE A 121 18.39 16.81 27.93
N THR A 122 18.88 17.59 28.89
CA THR A 122 19.68 17.20 30.07
C THR A 122 19.71 18.38 31.01
#